data_AF-A0A660YJY0-F1
#
_entry.id   AF-A0A660YJY0-F1
#
_cell.length_a   1.000
_cell.length_b   1.000
_cell.length_c   1.000
_cell.angle_alpha   90.00
_cell.angle_beta   90.00
_cell.angle_gamma   90.00
#
_symmetry.space_group_name_H-M   'P 1'
#
loop_
_entity.id
_entity.type
_entity.pdbx_description
1 polymer ?
#
loop_
_entity_poly.entity_id
_entity_poly.type
_entity_poly.pdbx_seq_one_letter_code
_entity_poly.pdbx_strand_id
1 'polypeptide(L)'
;MLRKYDKEYLEEMKGIADGLNRAGARLFGREADLVDIVTLNSVIDLGQAGGALRRTGNALSGKSFLAAEDELNIPMRQHKCSGFLATNSATKNKEIVFGQIFMWGGYTGPHWNVIIDIIPEKGHRLVYETYPGGIHSAADFYINSAGIMIGETTVSQTPFNTDGTPQSNRIRKAAQYASSIDDVVNILSKNNNGMYTNDWLIGDTKTNEIAILLLGTKKSKLWRSSKKDFPGGLTDFYWSNNNNKDPEVRKEYIKNIDNAPYDLVFSPWNRDIQFVNFYRKYKG
;
A
#
# COMPACT_ATOMS: atom_id res chain seq x y z
N MET A 1 -15.39 -10.18 5.25
CA MET A 1 -14.90 -8.86 4.79
C MET A 1 -15.95 -7.76 4.93
N LEU A 2 -17.21 -7.96 4.51
CA LEU A 2 -18.29 -6.97 4.66
C LEU A 2 -18.37 -6.29 6.05
N ARG A 3 -18.27 -7.08 7.13
CA ARG A 3 -18.40 -6.58 8.52
C ARG A 3 -17.36 -5.54 8.95
N LYS A 4 -16.27 -5.40 8.21
CA LYS A 4 -15.14 -4.53 8.58
C LYS A 4 -15.02 -3.32 7.65
N TYR A 5 -15.88 -3.22 6.63
CA TYR A 5 -16.03 -2.00 5.85
C TYR A 5 -16.93 -1.01 6.58
N ASP A 6 -16.58 0.27 6.47
CA ASP A 6 -17.46 1.36 6.88
C ASP A 6 -18.71 1.36 5.98
N LYS A 7 -19.84 1.72 6.58
CA LYS A 7 -21.16 1.68 5.93
C LYS A 7 -21.18 2.47 4.62
N GLU A 8 -20.57 3.66 4.60
CA GLU A 8 -20.54 4.54 3.42
C GLU A 8 -19.93 3.85 2.19
N TYR A 9 -18.89 3.03 2.37
CA TYR A 9 -18.23 2.34 1.25
C TYR A 9 -19.03 1.12 0.79
N LEU A 10 -19.77 0.47 1.69
CA LEU A 10 -20.73 -0.57 1.30
C LEU A 10 -21.89 0.01 0.50
N GLU A 11 -22.38 1.20 0.85
CA GLU A 11 -23.42 1.92 0.11
C GLU A 11 -22.90 2.37 -1.27
N GLU A 12 -21.68 2.89 -1.36
CA GLU A 12 -21.01 3.22 -2.63
C GLU A 12 -20.90 1.98 -3.54
N MET A 13 -20.39 0.86 -3.01
CA MET A 13 -20.28 -0.39 -3.76
C MET A 13 -21.63 -0.98 -4.17
N LYS A 14 -22.68 -0.81 -3.35
CA LYS A 14 -24.05 -1.18 -3.73
C LYS A 14 -24.55 -0.32 -4.89
N GLY A 15 -24.29 0.98 -4.86
CA GLY A 15 -24.60 1.90 -5.96
C GLY A 15 -23.92 1.52 -7.27
N ILE A 16 -22.65 1.07 -7.21
CA ILE A 16 -21.91 0.55 -8.36
C ILE A 16 -22.60 -0.69 -8.95
N ALA A 17 -22.99 -1.67 -8.11
CA ALA A 17 -23.71 -2.86 -8.57
C ALA A 17 -25.04 -2.49 -9.26
N ASP A 18 -25.81 -1.57 -8.67
CA ASP A 18 -27.08 -1.11 -9.22
C ASP A 18 -26.89 -0.33 -10.54
N GLY A 19 -25.81 0.43 -10.67
CA GLY A 19 -25.41 1.09 -11.91
C GLY A 19 -25.10 0.09 -13.03
N LEU A 20 -24.30 -0.92 -12.73
CA LEU A 20 -23.98 -2.04 -13.63
C LEU A 20 -25.24 -2.74 -14.15
N ASN A 21 -26.15 -3.10 -13.24
CA ASN A 21 -27.38 -3.80 -13.61
C ASN A 21 -28.32 -2.93 -14.45
N ARG A 22 -28.45 -1.65 -14.13
CA ARG A 22 -29.25 -0.70 -14.94
C ARG A 22 -28.69 -0.52 -16.36
N ALA A 23 -27.37 -0.62 -16.52
CA ALA A 23 -26.73 -0.62 -17.83
C ALA A 23 -26.88 -1.96 -18.60
N GLY A 24 -27.56 -2.95 -18.02
CA GLY A 24 -27.76 -4.27 -18.63
C GLY A 24 -26.55 -5.20 -18.54
N ALA A 25 -25.52 -4.83 -17.77
CA ALA A 25 -24.37 -5.70 -17.57
C ALA A 25 -24.75 -6.94 -16.75
N ARG A 26 -24.06 -8.05 -17.03
CA ARG A 26 -24.22 -9.33 -16.33
C ARG A 26 -22.86 -9.84 -15.89
N LEU A 27 -22.74 -10.22 -14.63
CA LEU A 27 -21.56 -10.85 -14.08
C LEU A 27 -21.81 -12.34 -13.94
N PHE A 28 -21.00 -13.17 -14.60
CA PHE A 28 -21.18 -14.63 -14.62
C PHE A 28 -22.60 -15.08 -15.03
N GLY A 29 -23.24 -14.35 -15.95
CA GLY A 29 -24.59 -14.65 -16.44
C GLY A 29 -25.75 -14.21 -15.53
N ARG A 30 -25.47 -13.55 -14.39
CA ARG A 30 -26.48 -13.00 -13.47
C ARG A 30 -26.33 -11.50 -13.27
N GLU A 31 -27.31 -10.89 -12.60
CA GLU A 31 -27.17 -9.52 -12.11
C GLU A 31 -26.04 -9.44 -11.09
N ALA A 32 -25.27 -8.35 -11.12
CA ALA A 32 -24.25 -8.09 -10.12
C ALA A 32 -24.89 -7.75 -8.77
N ASP A 33 -24.31 -8.20 -7.67
CA ASP A 33 -24.74 -7.84 -6.33
C ASP A 33 -23.62 -7.15 -5.53
N LEU A 34 -23.93 -6.74 -4.29
CA LEU A 34 -22.95 -6.09 -3.42
C LEU A 34 -21.72 -6.96 -3.15
N VAL A 35 -21.90 -8.29 -3.06
CA VAL A 35 -20.80 -9.21 -2.74
C VAL A 35 -19.83 -9.25 -3.90
N ASP A 36 -20.30 -9.16 -5.15
CA ASP A 36 -19.43 -9.09 -6.33
C ASP A 36 -18.49 -7.88 -6.28
N ILE A 37 -19.04 -6.69 -6.02
CA ILE A 37 -18.26 -5.45 -6.00
C ILE A 37 -17.32 -5.41 -4.79
N VAL A 38 -17.77 -5.91 -3.63
CA VAL A 38 -16.92 -6.04 -2.44
C VAL A 38 -15.79 -7.04 -2.67
N THR A 39 -16.06 -8.15 -3.35
CA THR A 39 -15.04 -9.16 -3.69
C THR A 39 -14.00 -8.56 -4.62
N LEU A 40 -14.44 -7.85 -5.66
CA LEU A 40 -13.56 -7.12 -6.57
C LEU A 40 -12.65 -6.16 -5.82
N ASN A 41 -13.21 -5.35 -4.91
CA ASN A 41 -12.43 -4.39 -4.12
C ASN A 41 -11.56 -5.04 -3.04
N SER A 42 -11.84 -6.27 -2.64
CA SER A 42 -11.06 -7.00 -1.65
C SER A 42 -9.97 -7.88 -2.27
N VAL A 43 -9.85 -7.94 -3.60
CA VAL A 43 -8.91 -8.85 -4.29
C VAL A 43 -7.46 -8.59 -3.90
N ILE A 44 -7.12 -7.34 -3.57
CA ILE A 44 -5.78 -6.94 -3.16
C ILE A 44 -5.43 -7.53 -1.79
N ASP A 45 -6.31 -7.33 -0.79
CA ASP A 45 -6.19 -7.98 0.52
C ASP A 45 -6.14 -9.51 0.36
N LEU A 46 -7.09 -10.09 -0.37
CA LEU A 46 -7.20 -11.55 -0.57
C LEU A 46 -5.96 -12.14 -1.26
N GLY A 47 -5.38 -11.43 -2.22
CA GLY A 47 -4.17 -11.84 -2.94
C GLY A 47 -2.97 -12.04 -2.00
N GLN A 48 -2.98 -11.37 -0.84
CA GLN A 48 -1.93 -11.53 0.16
C GLN A 48 -2.13 -12.72 1.10
N ALA A 49 -3.29 -13.39 1.07
CA ALA A 49 -3.63 -14.43 2.04
C ALA A 49 -2.60 -15.56 2.08
N GLY A 50 -2.09 -16.00 0.91
CA GLY A 50 -1.05 -17.02 0.85
C GLY A 50 0.25 -16.61 1.55
N GLY A 51 0.68 -15.36 1.35
CA GLY A 51 1.87 -14.81 2.03
C GLY A 51 1.63 -14.62 3.52
N ALA A 52 0.48 -14.04 3.88
CA ALA A 52 0.14 -13.72 5.26
C ALA A 52 -0.06 -14.97 6.11
N LEU A 53 -0.75 -15.99 5.60
CA LEU A 53 -0.96 -17.27 6.30
C LEU A 53 0.36 -18.01 6.56
N ARG A 54 1.38 -17.86 5.70
CA ARG A 54 2.72 -18.40 5.95
C ARG A 54 3.47 -17.69 7.08
N ARG A 55 3.11 -16.45 7.39
CA ARG A 55 3.69 -15.64 8.48
C ARG A 55 2.82 -15.61 9.73
N THR A 56 1.55 -15.98 9.62
CA THR A 56 0.61 -15.98 10.73
C THR A 56 0.82 -17.23 11.58
N GLY A 57 1.08 -16.99 12.87
CA GLY A 57 1.22 -18.06 13.85
C GLY A 57 0.02 -18.99 13.86
N ASN A 58 0.25 -20.29 13.87
CA ASN A 58 -0.77 -21.32 13.98
C ASN A 58 -0.24 -22.51 14.79
N ALA A 59 -1.08 -23.52 15.04
CA ALA A 59 -0.73 -24.69 15.85
C ALA A 59 0.46 -25.52 15.30
N LEU A 60 0.86 -25.29 14.04
CA LEU A 60 1.98 -25.95 13.38
C LEU A 60 3.16 -24.99 13.14
N SER A 61 3.13 -23.76 13.66
CA SER A 61 4.27 -22.85 13.59
C SER A 61 5.51 -23.49 14.20
N GLY A 62 6.64 -23.35 13.51
CA GLY A 62 7.91 -23.98 13.87
C GLY A 62 8.07 -25.44 13.44
N LYS A 63 7.05 -26.06 12.84
CA LYS A 63 7.18 -27.36 12.17
C LYS A 63 7.44 -27.17 10.68
N SER A 64 8.46 -27.83 10.16
CA SER A 64 8.64 -28.00 8.72
C SER A 64 8.17 -29.37 8.29
N PHE A 65 7.40 -29.39 7.20
CA PHE A 65 6.97 -30.59 6.51
C PHE A 65 7.50 -30.61 5.06
N LEU A 66 8.39 -29.68 4.72
CA LEU A 66 9.03 -29.60 3.42
C LEU A 66 10.36 -30.37 3.45
N ALA A 67 10.78 -30.88 2.31
CA ALA A 67 12.17 -31.28 2.13
C ALA A 67 13.06 -30.04 2.22
N ALA A 68 14.30 -30.18 2.70
CA ALA A 68 15.24 -29.06 2.86
C ALA A 68 15.45 -28.28 1.54
N GLU A 69 15.38 -28.97 0.41
CA GLU A 69 15.47 -28.43 -0.95
C GLU A 69 14.31 -27.47 -1.27
N ASP A 70 13.10 -27.82 -0.83
CA ASP A 70 11.89 -27.02 -1.04
C ASP A 70 11.82 -25.81 -0.10
N GLU A 71 12.47 -25.87 1.07
CA GLU A 71 12.62 -24.70 1.95
C GLU A 71 13.55 -23.65 1.35
N LEU A 72 14.51 -24.07 0.54
CA LEU A 72 15.48 -23.21 -0.13
C LEU A 72 14.94 -22.57 -1.41
N ASN A 73 13.80 -23.04 -1.93
CA ASN A 73 13.16 -22.46 -3.11
C ASN A 73 12.62 -21.06 -2.79
N ILE A 74 13.34 -20.04 -3.24
CA ILE A 74 12.90 -18.64 -3.19
C ILE A 74 11.86 -18.43 -4.29
N PRO A 75 10.57 -18.15 -3.98
CA PRO A 75 9.56 -17.93 -5.00
C PRO A 75 9.96 -16.75 -5.89
N MET A 76 10.09 -17.00 -7.18
CA MET A 76 10.45 -15.99 -8.16
C MET A 76 9.20 -15.27 -8.66
N ARG A 77 9.24 -13.94 -8.62
CA ARG A 77 8.22 -12.92 -8.96
C ARG A 77 7.38 -12.43 -7.79
N GLN A 78 7.97 -11.50 -7.04
CA GLN A 78 7.19 -10.47 -6.34
C GLN A 78 6.97 -9.27 -7.26
N HIS A 79 5.81 -8.62 -7.13
CA HIS A 79 5.50 -7.34 -7.76
C HIS A 79 6.56 -6.29 -7.41
N LYS A 80 6.88 -5.36 -8.32
CA LYS A 80 8.03 -4.46 -8.18
C LYS A 80 7.72 -2.97 -8.33
N CYS A 81 6.65 -2.48 -7.69
CA CYS A 81 6.30 -1.05 -7.71
C CYS A 81 7.50 -0.17 -7.30
N SER A 82 7.60 1.04 -7.85
CA SER A 82 8.63 2.01 -7.47
C SER A 82 7.97 3.37 -7.27
N GLY A 83 8.35 4.09 -6.21
CA GLY A 83 7.80 5.40 -5.91
C GLY A 83 8.84 6.33 -5.31
N PHE A 84 8.64 7.63 -5.48
CA PHE A 84 9.46 8.66 -4.84
C PHE A 84 8.66 9.92 -4.50
N LEU A 85 9.16 10.64 -3.51
CA LEU A 85 8.74 11.97 -3.13
C LEU A 85 9.97 12.87 -3.04
N ALA A 86 9.91 14.06 -3.63
CA ALA A 86 10.96 15.07 -3.55
C ALA A 86 10.34 16.40 -3.11
N THR A 87 11.04 17.19 -2.29
CA THR A 87 10.60 18.53 -1.84
C THR A 87 11.81 19.42 -1.57
N ASN A 88 11.60 20.69 -1.21
CA ASN A 88 12.63 21.62 -0.73
C ASN A 88 13.90 21.61 -1.59
N SER A 89 15.07 21.25 -1.03
CA SER A 89 16.34 21.25 -1.76
C SER A 89 16.46 20.16 -2.83
N ALA A 90 15.51 19.23 -2.91
CA ALA A 90 15.47 18.22 -3.95
C ALA A 90 14.67 18.67 -5.20
N THR A 91 14.00 19.83 -5.16
CA THR A 91 13.19 20.34 -6.26
C THR A 91 13.50 21.82 -6.53
N LYS A 92 13.50 22.21 -7.83
CA LYS A 92 13.92 23.55 -8.25
C LYS A 92 13.07 24.68 -7.63
N ASN A 93 11.76 24.48 -7.56
CA ASN A 93 10.80 25.43 -7.00
C ASN A 93 10.46 25.14 -5.53
N LYS A 94 11.14 24.17 -4.90
CA LYS A 94 10.93 23.70 -3.53
C LYS A 94 9.59 23.02 -3.28
N GLU A 95 8.73 22.87 -4.29
CA GLU A 95 7.44 22.21 -4.16
C GLU A 95 7.59 20.68 -4.22
N ILE A 96 6.55 19.97 -3.78
CA ILE A 96 6.53 18.51 -3.79
C ILE A 96 6.44 17.99 -5.23
N VAL A 97 7.32 17.04 -5.57
CA VAL A 97 7.18 16.16 -6.73
C VAL A 97 6.92 14.75 -6.23
N PHE A 98 5.79 14.17 -6.64
CA PHE A 98 5.37 12.81 -6.32
C PHE A 98 5.33 11.98 -7.61
N GLY A 99 5.96 10.81 -7.58
CA GLY A 99 5.93 9.87 -8.70
C GLY A 99 5.77 8.43 -8.22
N GLN A 100 4.95 7.66 -8.92
CA GLN A 100 4.73 6.25 -8.68
C GLN A 100 4.65 5.49 -9.99
N ILE A 101 5.24 4.30 -10.00
CA ILE A 101 5.18 3.35 -11.09
C ILE A 101 4.58 2.07 -10.53
N PHE A 102 3.32 1.84 -10.87
CA PHE A 102 2.62 0.60 -10.59
C PHE A 102 3.20 -0.53 -11.46
N MET A 103 3.66 -1.61 -10.84
CA MET A 103 4.21 -2.76 -11.55
C MET A 103 3.54 -4.05 -11.13
N TRP A 104 2.64 -4.53 -11.98
CA TRP A 104 1.95 -5.80 -11.81
C TRP A 104 2.18 -6.72 -13.02
N GLY A 105 1.55 -7.90 -13.02
CA GLY A 105 1.50 -8.77 -14.20
C GLY A 105 0.89 -8.04 -15.41
N GLY A 106 1.57 -8.05 -16.56
CA GLY A 106 1.22 -7.20 -17.70
C GLY A 106 -0.21 -7.34 -18.23
N TYR A 107 -0.90 -8.46 -17.95
CA TYR A 107 -2.31 -8.65 -18.31
C TYR A 107 -3.28 -7.77 -17.51
N THR A 108 -2.86 -7.18 -16.38
CA THR A 108 -3.71 -6.27 -15.59
C THR A 108 -3.62 -4.83 -16.06
N GLY A 109 -2.58 -4.45 -16.82
CA GLY A 109 -2.36 -3.08 -17.31
C GLY A 109 -3.58 -2.49 -18.02
N PRO A 110 -4.28 -3.21 -18.91
CA PRO A 110 -5.49 -2.71 -19.57
C PRO A 110 -6.67 -2.45 -18.64
N HIS A 111 -6.66 -2.96 -17.40
CA HIS A 111 -7.76 -2.83 -16.45
C HIS A 111 -7.56 -1.70 -15.44
N TRP A 112 -6.32 -1.28 -15.15
CA TRP A 112 -5.99 -0.12 -14.32
C TRP A 112 -5.81 1.11 -15.21
N ASN A 113 -6.88 1.52 -15.87
CA ASN A 113 -6.87 2.62 -16.85
C ASN A 113 -7.99 3.65 -16.58
N VAL A 114 -8.56 3.63 -15.38
CA VAL A 114 -9.63 4.54 -14.97
C VAL A 114 -9.06 5.56 -14.00
N ILE A 115 -9.38 6.84 -14.19
CA ILE A 115 -9.15 7.88 -13.20
C ILE A 115 -10.51 8.34 -12.70
N ILE A 116 -10.73 8.26 -11.40
CA ILE A 116 -11.94 8.74 -10.74
C ILE A 116 -11.64 10.09 -10.11
N ASP A 117 -12.52 11.05 -10.37
CA ASP A 117 -12.61 12.33 -9.67
C ASP A 117 -13.95 12.35 -8.93
N ILE A 118 -13.89 12.22 -7.61
CA ILE A 118 -15.07 12.10 -6.75
C ILE A 118 -15.18 13.30 -5.82
N ILE A 119 -16.37 13.88 -5.77
CA ILE A 119 -16.78 14.86 -4.77
C ILE A 119 -17.72 14.13 -3.80
N PRO A 120 -17.20 13.63 -2.65
CA PRO A 120 -18.03 12.93 -1.70
C PRO A 120 -18.93 13.90 -0.93
N GLU A 121 -20.03 13.40 -0.37
CA GLU A 121 -20.89 14.19 0.53
C GLU A 121 -20.13 14.63 1.81
N LYS A 122 -19.16 13.82 2.25
CA LYS A 122 -18.34 14.06 3.45
C LYS A 122 -16.87 13.82 3.17
N GLY A 123 -16.00 14.65 3.72
CA GLY A 123 -14.56 14.61 3.47
C GLY A 123 -14.16 15.45 2.26
N HIS A 124 -13.02 15.13 1.67
CA HIS A 124 -12.37 15.91 0.63
C HIS A 124 -12.68 15.36 -0.76
N ARG A 125 -12.80 16.25 -1.76
CA ARG A 125 -12.70 15.84 -3.17
C ARG A 125 -11.39 15.08 -3.38
N LEU A 126 -11.45 13.99 -4.13
CA LEU A 126 -10.40 12.99 -4.24
C LEU A 126 -10.26 12.58 -5.72
N VAL A 127 -9.03 12.51 -6.20
CA VAL A 127 -8.67 12.00 -7.52
C VAL A 127 -7.72 10.81 -7.37
N TYR A 128 -7.99 9.71 -8.06
CA TYR A 128 -7.17 8.50 -7.99
C TYR A 128 -7.30 7.63 -9.25
N GLU A 129 -6.21 6.94 -9.59
CA GLU A 129 -6.21 5.87 -10.60
C GLU A 129 -6.85 4.61 -10.02
N THR A 130 -7.64 3.86 -10.77
CA THR A 130 -8.28 2.61 -10.33
C THR A 130 -8.67 1.73 -11.54
N TYR A 131 -9.46 0.70 -11.26
CA TYR A 131 -10.05 -0.24 -12.19
C TYR A 131 -11.58 -0.07 -12.20
N PRO A 132 -12.29 -0.55 -13.24
CA PRO A 132 -13.74 -0.48 -13.29
C PRO A 132 -14.40 -1.10 -12.04
N GLY A 133 -15.20 -0.33 -11.32
CA GLY A 133 -15.85 -0.75 -10.08
C GLY A 133 -14.99 -0.65 -8.82
N GLY A 134 -13.75 -0.18 -8.93
CA GLY A 134 -12.88 0.09 -7.80
C GLY A 134 -13.29 1.36 -7.04
N ILE A 135 -13.49 1.23 -5.74
CA ILE A 135 -13.68 2.38 -4.83
C ILE A 135 -12.35 2.87 -4.25
N HIS A 136 -11.26 2.12 -4.46
CA HIS A 136 -9.90 2.47 -4.08
C HIS A 136 -8.96 2.18 -5.24
N SER A 137 -7.72 2.65 -5.17
CA SER A 137 -6.82 2.63 -6.32
C SER A 137 -6.26 1.25 -6.62
N ALA A 138 -5.80 0.52 -5.59
CA ALA A 138 -5.01 -0.71 -5.68
C ALA A 138 -3.66 -0.62 -6.43
N ALA A 139 -3.54 0.26 -7.43
CA ALA A 139 -2.27 0.77 -7.93
C ALA A 139 -1.67 1.79 -6.96
N ASP A 140 -2.54 2.35 -6.11
CA ASP A 140 -2.31 3.20 -4.96
C ASP A 140 -1.69 4.56 -5.30
N PHE A 141 -2.36 5.33 -6.16
CA PHE A 141 -2.06 6.73 -6.43
C PHE A 141 -3.28 7.60 -6.12
N TYR A 142 -3.19 8.46 -5.11
CA TYR A 142 -4.27 9.33 -4.65
C TYR A 142 -3.81 10.76 -4.46
N ILE A 143 -4.70 11.72 -4.76
CA ILE A 143 -4.55 13.13 -4.39
C ILE A 143 -5.91 13.63 -3.91
N ASN A 144 -5.94 14.40 -2.82
CA ASN A 144 -7.17 15.03 -2.33
C ASN A 144 -7.08 16.55 -2.26
N SER A 145 -8.24 17.21 -2.18
CA SER A 145 -8.37 18.67 -2.11
C SER A 145 -7.81 19.31 -0.84
N ALA A 146 -7.48 18.53 0.19
CA ALA A 146 -6.75 19.00 1.34
C ALA A 146 -5.23 19.08 1.12
N GLY A 147 -4.74 18.74 -0.08
CA GLY A 147 -3.32 18.78 -0.41
C GLY A 147 -2.55 17.51 -0.04
N ILE A 148 -3.26 16.42 0.26
CA ILE A 148 -2.64 15.13 0.60
C ILE A 148 -2.46 14.29 -0.65
N MET A 149 -1.25 13.77 -0.82
CA MET A 149 -0.90 12.77 -1.83
C MET A 149 -0.58 11.46 -1.11
N ILE A 150 -1.06 10.34 -1.64
CA ILE A 150 -0.80 9.01 -1.07
C ILE A 150 -0.36 8.06 -2.18
N GLY A 151 0.75 7.38 -1.92
CA GLY A 151 1.39 6.38 -2.75
C GLY A 151 1.72 5.12 -1.96
N GLU A 152 2.11 4.03 -2.63
CA GLU A 152 2.72 2.88 -1.95
C GLU A 152 3.73 2.11 -2.80
N THR A 153 4.56 1.32 -2.12
CA THR A 153 5.07 0.09 -2.74
C THR A 153 4.99 -1.07 -1.75
N THR A 154 4.53 -2.21 -2.26
CA THR A 154 4.32 -3.41 -1.43
C THR A 154 5.65 -4.01 -0.99
N VAL A 155 5.82 -4.28 0.30
CA VAL A 155 6.97 -5.01 0.83
C VAL A 155 6.60 -6.46 1.09
N SER A 156 7.51 -7.25 1.64
CA SER A 156 7.16 -8.62 2.05
C SER A 156 6.02 -8.61 3.05
N GLN A 157 5.13 -9.59 2.91
CA GLN A 157 3.90 -9.68 3.69
C GLN A 157 4.19 -10.02 5.17
N THR A 158 3.54 -9.31 6.09
CA THR A 158 3.54 -9.57 7.55
C THR A 158 2.34 -10.46 7.96
N PRO A 159 2.21 -10.87 9.24
CA PRO A 159 1.12 -11.74 9.69
C PRO A 159 -0.27 -11.13 9.47
N PHE A 160 -1.30 -11.96 9.35
CA PHE A 160 -2.68 -11.52 9.24
C PHE A 160 -3.34 -11.37 10.62
N ASN A 161 -4.00 -10.24 10.86
CA ASN A 161 -4.94 -10.06 11.97
C ASN A 161 -6.37 -10.13 11.44
N THR A 162 -7.05 -11.24 11.73
CA THR A 162 -8.42 -11.53 11.25
C THR A 162 -9.49 -10.57 11.77
N ASP A 163 -9.23 -9.91 12.89
CA ASP A 163 -10.17 -8.93 13.50
C ASP A 163 -9.97 -7.51 12.97
N GLY A 164 -8.89 -7.30 12.21
CA GLY A 164 -8.55 -6.03 11.60
C GLY A 164 -9.47 -5.60 10.46
N THR A 165 -9.34 -4.33 10.08
CA THR A 165 -10.00 -3.67 8.97
C THR A 165 -9.17 -3.84 7.69
N PRO A 166 -9.79 -4.23 6.56
CA PRO A 166 -9.07 -4.43 5.30
C PRO A 166 -8.38 -3.16 4.81
N GLN A 167 -7.27 -3.35 4.10
CA GLN A 167 -6.48 -2.24 3.56
C GLN A 167 -7.34 -1.37 2.64
N SER A 168 -8.10 -2.00 1.76
CA SER A 168 -9.05 -1.36 0.85
C SER A 168 -10.00 -0.35 1.53
N ASN A 169 -10.52 -0.67 2.72
CA ASN A 169 -11.30 0.28 3.52
C ASN A 169 -10.43 1.42 4.08
N ARG A 170 -9.29 1.07 4.68
CA ARG A 170 -8.41 2.03 5.37
C ARG A 170 -7.84 3.07 4.40
N ILE A 171 -7.35 2.64 3.24
CA ILE A 171 -6.78 3.55 2.24
C ILE A 171 -7.84 4.47 1.64
N ARG A 172 -9.02 3.94 1.33
CA ARG A 172 -10.13 4.73 0.81
C ARG A 172 -10.51 5.84 1.80
N LYS A 173 -10.58 5.50 3.08
CA LYS A 173 -10.84 6.44 4.17
C LYS A 173 -9.73 7.47 4.33
N ALA A 174 -8.46 7.05 4.27
CA ALA A 174 -7.33 7.97 4.38
C ALA A 174 -7.34 8.98 3.21
N ALA A 175 -7.52 8.50 1.98
CA ALA A 175 -7.60 9.35 0.80
C ALA A 175 -8.76 10.37 0.87
N GLN A 176 -9.92 9.95 1.38
CA GLN A 176 -11.09 10.83 1.50
C GLN A 176 -11.00 11.84 2.66
N TYR A 177 -10.54 11.42 3.85
CA TYR A 177 -10.72 12.21 5.07
C TYR A 177 -9.42 12.84 5.60
N ALA A 178 -8.24 12.37 5.20
CA ALA A 178 -6.99 12.89 5.76
C ALA A 178 -6.73 14.34 5.31
N SER A 179 -6.29 15.17 6.26
CA SER A 179 -5.93 16.57 6.02
C SER A 179 -4.47 16.88 6.35
N SER A 180 -3.73 15.88 6.82
CA SER A 180 -2.33 15.92 7.25
C SER A 180 -1.68 14.54 7.14
N ILE A 181 -0.34 14.48 7.18
CA ILE A 181 0.40 13.20 7.27
C ILE A 181 -0.04 12.39 8.51
N ASP A 182 -0.29 13.05 9.64
CA ASP A 182 -0.71 12.38 10.87
C ASP A 182 -2.08 11.71 10.73
N ASP A 183 -3.02 12.35 10.03
CA ASP A 183 -4.32 11.74 9.74
C ASP A 183 -4.15 10.48 8.89
N VAL A 184 -3.32 10.52 7.85
CA VAL A 184 -3.03 9.35 7.00
C VAL A 184 -2.46 8.21 7.86
N VAL A 185 -1.45 8.50 8.68
CA VAL A 185 -0.82 7.50 9.56
C VAL A 185 -1.83 6.92 10.55
N ASN A 186 -2.64 7.76 11.18
CA ASN A 186 -3.65 7.35 12.15
C ASN A 186 -4.73 6.48 11.51
N ILE A 187 -5.27 6.88 10.35
CA ILE A 187 -6.32 6.14 9.66
C ILE A 187 -5.80 4.81 9.15
N LEU A 188 -4.62 4.78 8.51
CA LEU A 188 -4.03 3.56 7.98
C LEU A 188 -3.63 2.58 9.09
N SER A 189 -3.15 3.06 10.24
CA SER A 189 -2.70 2.18 11.32
C SER A 189 -3.85 1.67 12.20
N LYS A 190 -4.98 2.38 12.24
CA LYS A 190 -6.12 2.04 13.09
C LYS A 190 -6.74 0.70 12.67
N ASN A 191 -6.78 -0.22 13.63
CA ASN A 191 -7.31 -1.58 13.44
C ASN A 191 -6.71 -2.28 12.19
N ASN A 192 -5.40 -2.11 11.95
CA ASN A 192 -4.74 -2.72 10.80
C ASN A 192 -4.89 -4.26 10.80
N ASN A 193 -5.32 -4.82 9.66
CA ASN A 193 -5.35 -6.27 9.46
C ASN A 193 -3.99 -6.86 9.02
N GLY A 194 -3.03 -6.01 8.65
CA GLY A 194 -1.70 -6.42 8.22
C GLY A 194 -1.61 -6.90 6.78
N MET A 195 -2.73 -7.09 6.09
CA MET A 195 -2.74 -7.51 4.69
C MET A 195 -2.28 -6.34 3.82
N TYR A 196 -1.49 -6.66 2.80
CA TYR A 196 -0.89 -5.68 1.90
C TYR A 196 0.04 -4.73 2.64
N THR A 197 1.10 -5.35 3.21
CA THR A 197 2.16 -4.66 3.93
C THR A 197 2.94 -3.75 2.97
N ASN A 198 2.92 -2.45 3.21
CA ASN A 198 3.45 -1.47 2.27
C ASN A 198 4.35 -0.43 2.95
N ASP A 199 5.28 0.12 2.17
CA ASP A 199 5.80 1.47 2.38
C ASP A 199 4.78 2.45 1.78
N TRP A 200 4.06 3.21 2.62
CA TRP A 200 3.12 4.25 2.19
C TRP A 200 3.83 5.58 2.00
N LEU A 201 3.91 6.08 0.77
CA LEU A 201 4.44 7.40 0.44
C LEU A 201 3.36 8.46 0.71
N ILE A 202 3.69 9.53 1.43
CA ILE A 202 2.71 10.55 1.82
C ILE A 202 3.33 11.94 1.59
N GLY A 203 2.66 12.78 0.80
CA GLY A 203 3.00 14.19 0.62
C GLY A 203 1.91 15.09 1.18
N ASP A 204 2.30 16.20 1.81
CA ASP A 204 1.38 17.23 2.31
C ASP A 204 1.81 18.60 1.78
N THR A 205 1.03 19.15 0.85
CA THR A 205 1.36 20.43 0.21
C THR A 205 1.20 21.64 1.12
N LYS A 206 0.43 21.55 2.23
CA LYS A 206 0.25 22.67 3.16
C LYS A 206 1.51 22.93 3.98
N THR A 207 2.17 21.84 4.39
CA THR A 207 3.39 21.88 5.19
C THR A 207 4.65 21.73 4.34
N ASN A 208 4.47 21.39 3.05
CA ASN A 208 5.54 21.04 2.12
C ASN A 208 6.41 19.86 2.63
N GLU A 209 5.80 18.97 3.43
CA GLU A 209 6.43 17.84 4.07
C GLU A 209 6.18 16.54 3.28
N ILE A 210 7.18 15.67 3.26
CA ILE A 210 7.07 14.32 2.69
C ILE A 210 7.39 13.27 3.75
N ALA A 211 6.74 12.12 3.65
CA ALA A 211 6.92 11.02 4.58
C ALA A 211 6.81 9.66 3.89
N ILE A 212 7.40 8.65 4.52
CA ILE A 212 7.14 7.24 4.22
C ILE A 212 6.74 6.55 5.53
N LEU A 213 5.57 5.91 5.53
CA LEU A 213 5.10 5.02 6.58
C LEU A 213 5.27 3.57 6.13
N LEU A 214 6.29 2.88 6.62
CA LEU A 214 6.35 1.43 6.54
C LEU A 214 5.38 0.85 7.56
N LEU A 215 4.35 0.16 7.08
CA LEU A 215 3.28 -0.39 7.91
C LEU A 215 3.27 -1.92 7.87
N GLY A 216 3.88 -2.52 8.90
CA GLY A 216 3.71 -3.93 9.27
C GLY A 216 2.35 -4.20 9.92
N THR A 217 2.13 -5.43 10.38
CA THR A 217 0.88 -5.77 11.09
C THR A 217 0.88 -5.21 12.51
N LYS A 218 2.00 -5.36 13.23
CA LYS A 218 2.13 -4.93 14.62
C LYS A 218 3.12 -3.79 14.81
N LYS A 219 4.10 -3.67 13.93
CA LYS A 219 5.15 -2.65 13.95
C LYS A 219 5.00 -1.74 12.76
N SER A 220 5.49 -0.53 12.92
CA SER A 220 5.56 0.45 11.85
C SER A 220 6.73 1.38 12.09
N LYS A 221 7.20 2.01 11.02
CA LYS A 221 8.23 3.05 11.06
C LYS A 221 7.79 4.18 10.15
N LEU A 222 7.72 5.38 10.72
CA LEU A 222 7.47 6.62 9.99
C LEU A 222 8.79 7.37 9.84
N TRP A 223 9.14 7.71 8.61
CA TRP A 223 10.17 8.69 8.30
C TRP A 223 9.52 9.94 7.76
N ARG A 224 10.00 11.11 8.19
CA ARG A 224 9.48 12.41 7.75
C ARG A 224 10.63 13.32 7.35
N SER A 225 10.48 14.12 6.30
CA SER A 225 11.55 15.04 5.87
C SER A 225 11.92 16.06 6.95
N SER A 226 10.99 16.41 7.84
CA SER A 226 11.26 17.25 9.02
C SER A 226 12.22 16.62 10.03
N LYS A 227 12.38 15.28 10.03
CA LYS A 227 13.27 14.54 10.94
C LYS A 227 14.62 14.19 10.33
N LYS A 228 14.73 14.20 8.99
CA LYS A 228 16.00 13.99 8.26
C LYS A 228 16.71 12.67 8.62
N ASP A 229 15.94 11.65 9.00
CA ASP A 229 16.42 10.34 9.45
C ASP A 229 16.20 9.22 8.43
N PHE A 230 15.94 9.58 7.16
CA PHE A 230 15.72 8.59 6.10
C PHE A 230 17.03 7.87 5.72
N PRO A 231 16.98 6.55 5.42
CA PRO A 231 18.14 5.80 4.97
C PRO A 231 18.86 6.45 3.78
N GLY A 232 20.16 6.21 3.64
CA GLY A 232 20.99 6.77 2.57
C GLY A 232 21.37 8.25 2.75
N GLY A 233 21.04 8.86 3.90
CA GLY A 233 21.38 10.24 4.22
C GLY A 233 20.61 11.27 3.40
N LEU A 234 19.44 10.90 2.88
CA LEU A 234 18.59 11.79 2.09
C LEU A 234 17.61 12.51 3.01
N THR A 235 17.46 13.82 2.84
CA THR A 235 16.63 14.66 3.72
C THR A 235 15.32 15.09 3.07
N ASP A 236 15.37 15.36 1.77
CA ASP A 236 14.25 15.93 1.02
C ASP A 236 13.92 15.12 -0.26
N PHE A 237 14.48 13.92 -0.40
CA PHE A 237 14.17 12.96 -1.46
C PHE A 237 13.99 11.56 -0.86
N TYR A 238 12.75 11.06 -0.81
CA TYR A 238 12.40 9.76 -0.23
C TYR A 238 12.01 8.80 -1.35
N TRP A 239 12.40 7.53 -1.23
CA TRP A 239 12.09 6.51 -2.24
C TRP A 239 11.58 5.23 -1.60
N SER A 240 10.76 4.49 -2.36
CA SER A 240 10.34 3.14 -2.03
C SER A 240 10.29 2.26 -3.27
N ASN A 241 10.54 0.97 -3.06
CA ASN A 241 10.85 0.01 -4.10
C ASN A 241 10.75 -1.44 -3.59
N ASN A 242 9.76 -1.72 -2.75
CA ASN A 242 9.49 -3.05 -2.17
C ASN A 242 10.57 -3.57 -1.20
N ASN A 243 11.61 -2.78 -0.89
CA ASN A 243 12.67 -3.15 0.04
C ASN A 243 12.43 -2.48 1.41
N ASN A 244 11.92 -3.26 2.37
CA ASN A 244 11.70 -2.83 3.74
C ASN A 244 13.01 -2.37 4.40
N LYS A 245 13.03 -1.17 4.98
CA LYS A 245 14.23 -0.55 5.59
C LYS A 245 14.31 -0.67 7.12
N ASP A 246 13.25 -1.13 7.79
CA ASP A 246 13.13 -1.15 9.24
C ASP A 246 13.33 -2.56 9.84
N PRO A 247 14.23 -2.74 10.81
CA PRO A 247 14.50 -4.05 11.42
C PRO A 247 13.32 -4.58 12.25
N GLU A 248 12.50 -3.73 12.88
CA GLU A 248 11.38 -4.19 13.70
C GLU A 248 10.25 -4.75 12.85
N VAL A 249 9.96 -4.14 11.69
CA VAL A 249 9.00 -4.69 10.73
C VAL A 249 9.56 -5.95 10.05
N ARG A 250 10.86 -6.00 9.77
CA ARG A 250 11.51 -7.22 9.23
C ARG A 250 11.36 -8.44 10.15
N LYS A 251 11.34 -8.25 11.48
CA LYS A 251 11.07 -9.34 12.43
C LYS A 251 9.70 -9.98 12.21
N GLU A 252 8.72 -9.26 11.68
CA GLU A 252 7.40 -9.82 11.36
C GLU A 252 7.42 -10.76 10.13
N TYR A 253 8.52 -10.80 9.36
CA TYR A 253 8.69 -11.76 8.27
C TYR A 253 9.13 -13.14 8.76
N ILE A 254 9.55 -13.26 10.02
CA ILE A 254 10.07 -14.50 10.57
C ILE A 254 8.90 -15.47 10.84
N LYS A 255 8.96 -16.64 10.21
CA LYS A 255 7.91 -17.68 10.34
C LYS A 255 8.00 -18.44 11.67
N ASN A 256 9.20 -18.66 12.17
CA ASN A 256 9.50 -19.38 13.41
C ASN A 256 10.67 -18.67 14.08
N ILE A 257 10.60 -18.21 15.33
CA ILE A 257 11.74 -17.51 15.94
C ILE A 257 12.96 -18.42 16.16
N ASP A 258 12.75 -19.73 16.21
CA ASP A 258 13.79 -20.73 16.53
C ASP A 258 14.72 -21.07 15.35
N ASN A 259 14.35 -20.75 14.10
CA ASN A 259 15.17 -21.01 12.90
C ASN A 259 16.27 -19.94 12.64
N ALA A 260 16.86 -19.39 13.70
CA ALA A 260 17.95 -18.40 13.58
C ALA A 260 19.15 -18.96 12.80
N PRO A 261 19.91 -18.12 12.04
CA PRO A 261 19.91 -16.65 12.03
C PRO A 261 19.05 -15.99 10.93
N TYR A 262 18.59 -14.76 11.20
CA TYR A 262 17.85 -13.89 10.25
C TYR A 262 18.67 -12.68 9.85
N ASP A 263 18.69 -12.34 8.56
CA ASP A 263 19.20 -11.05 8.09
C ASP A 263 18.16 -9.94 8.30
N LEU A 264 18.27 -9.26 9.43
CA LEU A 264 17.44 -8.11 9.79
C LEU A 264 18.03 -6.79 9.29
N VAL A 265 19.26 -6.80 8.77
CA VAL A 265 19.95 -5.58 8.34
C VAL A 265 19.37 -5.14 7.01
N PHE A 266 19.08 -3.85 6.89
CA PHE A 266 18.73 -3.28 5.60
C PHE A 266 19.96 -3.30 4.69
N SER A 267 19.84 -4.03 3.58
CA SER A 267 20.82 -4.04 2.49
C SER A 267 20.16 -3.47 1.23
N PRO A 268 20.75 -2.43 0.60
CA PRO A 268 20.19 -1.82 -0.59
C PRO A 268 20.24 -2.78 -1.79
N TRP A 269 19.18 -2.80 -2.59
CA TRP A 269 19.13 -3.51 -3.87
C TRP A 269 19.47 -2.57 -5.03
N ASN A 270 19.56 -3.11 -6.25
CA ASN A 270 19.87 -2.34 -7.45
C ASN A 270 18.97 -1.09 -7.61
N ARG A 271 17.66 -1.20 -7.36
CA ARG A 271 16.75 -0.04 -7.42
C ARG A 271 17.01 0.99 -6.32
N ASP A 272 17.38 0.58 -5.11
CA ASP A 272 17.76 1.52 -4.04
C ASP A 272 18.97 2.35 -4.46
N ILE A 273 19.99 1.66 -4.97
CA ILE A 273 21.22 2.28 -5.46
C ILE A 273 20.91 3.25 -6.60
N GLN A 274 20.03 2.87 -7.54
CA GLN A 274 19.65 3.75 -8.65
C GLN A 274 18.88 4.99 -8.21
N PHE A 275 17.96 4.90 -7.24
CA PHE A 275 17.30 6.09 -6.69
C PHE A 275 18.29 7.06 -6.06
N VAL A 276 19.21 6.54 -5.25
CA VAL A 276 20.26 7.37 -4.61
C VAL A 276 21.19 7.99 -5.66
N ASN A 277 21.60 7.23 -6.67
CA ASN A 277 22.45 7.74 -7.76
C ASN A 277 21.72 8.79 -8.59
N PHE A 278 20.45 8.57 -8.91
CA PHE A 278 19.60 9.54 -9.61
C PHE A 278 19.55 10.86 -8.83
N TYR A 279 19.18 10.81 -7.55
CA TYR A 279 19.15 12.00 -6.71
C TYR A 279 20.51 12.69 -6.64
N ARG A 280 21.61 11.96 -6.40
CA ARG A 280 22.96 12.55 -6.33
C ARG A 280 23.41 13.21 -7.63
N LYS A 281 22.97 12.70 -8.78
CA LYS A 281 23.27 13.26 -10.10
C LYS A 281 22.51 14.56 -10.39
N TYR A 282 21.27 14.66 -9.89
CA TYR A 282 20.35 15.76 -10.25
C TYR A 282 20.02 16.71 -9.10
N LYS A 283 20.54 16.50 -7.88
CA LYS A 283 20.35 17.41 -6.75
C LYS A 283 21.00 18.78 -7.03
N GLY A 284 20.25 19.86 -6.87
CA GLY A 284 20.63 21.24 -7.22
C GLY A 284 19.54 21.92 -8.03
#